data_AF-A0A379VMF1-F1
#
_entry.id   AF-A0A379VMF1-F1
#
_cell.length_a   1.000
_cell.length_b   1.000
_cell.length_c   1.000
_cell.angle_alpha   90.00
_cell.angle_beta   90.00
_cell.angle_gamma   90.00
#
_symmetry.space_group_name_H-M   'P 1'
#
loop_
_entity.id
_entity.type
_entity.pdbx_description
1 polymer ?
#
loop_
_entity_poly.entity_id
_entity_poly.type
_entity_poly.pdbx_seq_one_letter_code
_entity_poly.pdbx_strand_id
1 'polypeptide(L)'
;MREQLALFRTPQNTALMRFYEARQLILSGDAQALGKASDILNGIIKETPDFNYAYEYKVLVDVLRQSQQPFDKEQVAALNEEFKKIDQIPGVEKTSVYYKIKTVDLLGKGDIDAAYEEINKSIELEMSWFNYVLLGKVYEMKGENRLAADAYLTAFNLRPGENTLYWIENGVFQTSVQKIVPYLNSFLAED
;
A
#
# COMPACT_ATOMS: atom_id res chain seq x y z
N MET A 1 -19.81 -17.09 -30.21
CA MET A 1 -19.65 -15.67 -29.81
C MET A 1 -20.38 -15.33 -28.51
N ARG A 2 -21.67 -15.65 -28.32
CA ARG A 2 -22.40 -15.40 -27.05
C ARG A 2 -21.86 -16.18 -25.84
N GLU A 3 -21.42 -17.42 -26.02
CA GLU A 3 -20.83 -18.24 -24.95
C GLU A 3 -19.42 -17.76 -24.54
N GLN A 4 -18.61 -17.28 -25.49
CA GLN A 4 -17.31 -16.66 -25.18
C GLN A 4 -17.46 -15.35 -24.40
N LEU A 5 -18.51 -14.57 -24.67
CA LEU A 5 -18.87 -13.37 -23.89
C LEU A 5 -19.38 -13.69 -22.47
N ALA A 6 -19.95 -14.88 -22.24
CA ALA A 6 -20.39 -15.32 -20.92
C ALA A 6 -19.21 -15.68 -20.01
N LEU A 7 -18.09 -16.17 -20.57
CA LEU A 7 -16.85 -16.42 -19.82
C LEU A 7 -16.27 -15.12 -19.24
N PHE A 8 -16.37 -13.99 -19.95
CA PHE A 8 -16.00 -12.65 -19.43
C PHE A 8 -16.95 -12.13 -18.32
N ARG A 9 -18.09 -12.79 -18.10
CA ARG A 9 -19.10 -12.43 -17.10
C ARG A 9 -19.16 -13.41 -15.93
N THR A 10 -18.13 -14.23 -15.74
CA THR A 10 -18.02 -14.99 -14.49
C THR A 10 -17.67 -14.01 -13.37
N PRO A 11 -18.26 -14.13 -12.17
CA PRO A 11 -17.97 -13.26 -11.04
C PRO A 11 -16.47 -13.11 -10.78
N GLN A 12 -15.71 -14.19 -10.98
CA GLN A 12 -14.26 -14.24 -10.78
C GLN A 12 -13.48 -13.39 -11.80
N ASN A 13 -13.87 -13.38 -13.09
CA ASN A 13 -13.24 -12.54 -14.10
C ASN A 13 -13.58 -11.05 -13.88
N THR A 14 -14.81 -10.75 -13.46
CA THR A 14 -15.21 -9.38 -13.11
C THR A 14 -14.48 -8.89 -11.85
N ALA A 15 -14.32 -9.74 -10.84
CA ALA A 15 -13.56 -9.43 -9.63
C ALA A 15 -12.10 -9.11 -9.94
N LEU A 16 -11.46 -9.89 -10.83
CA LEU A 16 -10.07 -9.64 -11.23
C LEU A 16 -9.89 -8.31 -11.97
N MET A 17 -10.79 -7.98 -12.91
CA MET A 17 -10.75 -6.69 -13.62
C MET A 17 -10.89 -5.51 -12.65
N ARG A 18 -11.88 -5.57 -11.75
CA ARG A 18 -12.09 -4.55 -10.71
C ARG A 18 -10.92 -4.47 -9.74
N PHE A 19 -10.29 -5.59 -9.43
CA PHE A 19 -9.08 -5.61 -8.60
C PHE A 19 -7.95 -4.84 -9.27
N TYR A 20 -7.74 -5.00 -10.58
CA TYR A 20 -6.75 -4.20 -11.32
C TYR A 20 -7.11 -2.70 -11.36
N GLU A 21 -8.39 -2.36 -11.48
CA GLU A 21 -8.86 -0.97 -11.38
C GLU A 21 -8.52 -0.37 -10.01
N ALA A 22 -8.85 -1.07 -8.92
CA ALA A 22 -8.45 -0.67 -7.57
C ALA A 22 -6.93 -0.53 -7.45
N ARG A 23 -6.17 -1.45 -8.03
CA ARG A 23 -4.70 -1.36 -8.02
C ARG A 23 -4.19 -0.11 -8.73
N GLN A 24 -4.78 0.33 -9.84
CA GLN A 24 -4.37 1.57 -10.50
C GLN A 24 -4.64 2.80 -9.64
N LEU A 25 -5.79 2.83 -8.94
CA LEU A 25 -6.12 3.90 -8.00
C LEU A 25 -5.14 3.94 -6.82
N ILE A 26 -4.68 2.78 -6.33
CA ILE A 26 -3.64 2.72 -5.28
C ILE A 26 -2.33 3.33 -5.77
N LEU A 27 -2.02 3.27 -7.07
CA LEU A 27 -0.76 3.83 -7.59
C LEU A 27 -0.73 5.36 -7.48
N SER A 28 -1.86 6.07 -7.61
CA SER A 28 -1.88 7.52 -7.43
C SER A 28 -1.75 7.90 -5.97
N GLY A 29 -2.32 7.11 -5.06
CA GLY A 29 -2.14 7.22 -3.61
C GLY A 29 -2.85 8.39 -2.94
N ASP A 30 -3.48 9.29 -3.70
CA ASP A 30 -4.27 10.38 -3.15
C ASP A 30 -5.52 9.88 -2.41
N ALA A 31 -5.98 10.66 -1.43
CA ALA A 31 -7.08 10.26 -0.54
C ALA A 31 -8.37 9.88 -1.30
N GLN A 32 -8.67 10.57 -2.41
CA GLN A 32 -9.85 10.27 -3.22
C GLN A 32 -9.71 8.93 -3.93
N ALA A 33 -8.56 8.67 -4.54
CA ALA A 33 -8.28 7.41 -5.22
C ALA A 33 -8.24 6.24 -4.23
N LEU A 34 -7.61 6.40 -3.06
CA LEU A 34 -7.63 5.38 -2.01
C LEU A 34 -9.05 5.10 -1.50
N GLY A 35 -9.89 6.12 -1.35
CA GLY A 35 -11.31 5.93 -1.02
C GLY A 35 -12.04 5.07 -2.06
N LYS A 36 -11.90 5.40 -3.34
CA LYS A 36 -12.48 4.62 -4.45
C LYS A 36 -11.93 3.19 -4.50
N ALA A 37 -10.62 3.01 -4.28
CA ALA A 37 -9.99 1.70 -4.25
C ALA A 37 -10.60 0.84 -3.13
N SER A 38 -10.77 1.40 -1.92
CA SER A 38 -11.39 0.70 -0.79
C SER A 38 -12.84 0.30 -1.11
N ASP A 39 -13.62 1.19 -1.73
CA ASP A 39 -15.01 0.90 -2.12
C ASP A 39 -15.09 -0.24 -3.15
N ILE A 40 -14.22 -0.21 -4.16
CA ILE A 40 -14.14 -1.27 -5.18
C ILE A 40 -13.78 -2.61 -4.52
N LEU A 41 -12.74 -2.63 -3.69
CA LEU A 41 -12.28 -3.84 -3.00
C LEU A 41 -13.33 -4.37 -2.03
N ASN A 42 -14.04 -3.51 -1.31
CA ASN A 42 -15.15 -3.88 -0.44
C ASN A 42 -16.28 -4.56 -1.22
N GLY A 43 -16.58 -4.09 -2.44
CA GLY A 43 -17.52 -4.78 -3.32
C GLY A 43 -17.01 -6.15 -3.77
N ILE A 44 -15.74 -6.26 -4.15
CA ILE A 44 -15.12 -7.52 -4.58
C ILE A 44 -15.22 -8.57 -3.47
N ILE A 45 -14.84 -8.25 -2.23
CA ILE A 45 -14.83 -9.23 -1.14
C ILE A 45 -16.22 -9.66 -0.68
N LYS A 46 -17.27 -8.87 -0.97
CA LYS A 46 -18.67 -9.26 -0.73
C LYS A 46 -19.15 -10.25 -1.77
N GLU A 47 -18.77 -10.04 -3.03
CA GLU A 47 -19.17 -10.87 -4.16
C GLU A 47 -18.32 -12.14 -4.29
N THR A 48 -17.03 -12.08 -3.92
CA THR A 48 -16.06 -13.18 -4.02
C THR A 48 -15.27 -13.29 -2.71
N PRO A 49 -15.87 -13.84 -1.63
CA PRO A 49 -15.25 -13.90 -0.31
C PRO A 49 -13.94 -14.70 -0.25
N ASP A 50 -13.76 -15.66 -1.15
CA ASP A 50 -12.56 -16.51 -1.21
C ASP A 50 -11.36 -15.81 -1.90
N PHE A 51 -11.54 -14.59 -2.43
CA PHE A 51 -10.46 -13.82 -3.02
C PHE A 51 -9.65 -13.09 -1.94
N ASN A 52 -8.94 -13.88 -1.11
CA ASN A 52 -8.17 -13.39 0.04
C ASN A 52 -7.19 -12.27 -0.33
N TYR A 53 -6.55 -12.34 -1.50
CA TYR A 53 -5.62 -11.31 -1.94
C TYR A 53 -6.30 -9.93 -2.14
N ALA A 54 -7.56 -9.90 -2.60
CA ALA A 54 -8.32 -8.64 -2.66
C ALA A 54 -8.66 -8.10 -1.26
N TYR A 55 -8.88 -9.01 -0.29
CA TYR A 55 -9.07 -8.62 1.11
C TYR A 55 -7.79 -8.04 1.71
N GLU A 56 -6.63 -8.63 1.46
CA GLU A 56 -5.33 -8.07 1.90
C GLU A 56 -5.13 -6.64 1.37
N TYR A 57 -5.39 -6.41 0.07
CA TYR A 57 -5.30 -5.07 -0.50
C TYR A 57 -6.33 -4.10 0.08
N LYS A 58 -7.53 -4.56 0.45
CA LYS A 58 -8.51 -3.70 1.11
C LYS A 58 -7.94 -3.16 2.42
N VAL A 59 -7.42 -4.04 3.27
CA VAL A 59 -6.85 -3.64 4.56
C VAL A 59 -5.61 -2.79 4.37
N LEU A 60 -4.76 -3.07 3.38
CA LEU A 60 -3.64 -2.21 3.03
C LEU A 60 -4.12 -0.80 2.67
N VAL A 61 -5.16 -0.67 1.85
CA VAL A 61 -5.72 0.64 1.51
C VAL A 61 -6.29 1.34 2.72
N ASP A 62 -7.03 0.64 3.59
CA ASP A 62 -7.67 1.27 4.74
C ASP A 62 -6.66 1.70 5.81
N VAL A 63 -5.58 0.95 6.04
CA VAL A 63 -4.49 1.42 6.92
C VAL A 63 -3.73 2.61 6.33
N LEU A 64 -3.56 2.67 5.00
CA LEU A 64 -2.96 3.83 4.32
C LEU A 64 -3.87 5.06 4.42
N ARG A 65 -5.19 4.88 4.25
CA ARG A 65 -6.16 5.96 4.45
C ARG A 65 -6.14 6.47 5.88
N GLN A 66 -6.09 5.58 6.87
CA GLN A 66 -5.96 5.94 8.28
C GLN A 66 -4.70 6.77 8.54
N SER A 67 -3.58 6.44 7.89
CA SER A 67 -2.33 7.19 8.03
C SER A 67 -2.38 8.60 7.42
N GLN A 68 -3.13 8.78 6.31
CA GLN A 68 -3.29 10.09 5.67
C GLN A 68 -4.32 10.96 6.37
N GLN A 69 -5.43 10.36 6.80
CA GLN A 69 -6.53 11.04 7.47
C GLN A 69 -7.01 10.18 8.64
N PRO A 70 -6.88 10.68 9.89
CA PRO A 70 -7.35 9.96 11.06
C PRO A 70 -8.84 9.63 10.97
N PHE A 71 -9.14 8.35 11.09
CA PHE A 71 -10.47 7.77 11.17
C PHE A 71 -11.15 8.13 12.48
N ASP A 72 -12.48 8.12 12.44
CA ASP A 72 -13.30 8.16 13.65
C ASP A 72 -13.23 6.83 14.44
N LYS A 73 -13.85 6.82 15.63
CA LYS A 73 -13.82 5.64 16.52
C LYS A 73 -14.42 4.38 15.89
N GLU A 74 -15.47 4.52 15.08
CA GLU A 74 -16.16 3.39 14.46
C GLU A 74 -15.30 2.79 13.34
N GLN A 75 -14.71 3.67 12.53
CA GLN A 75 -13.78 3.29 11.47
C GLN A 75 -12.50 2.65 12.03
N VAL A 76 -11.95 3.15 13.14
CA VAL A 76 -10.80 2.52 13.83
C VAL A 76 -11.19 1.14 14.37
N ALA A 77 -12.39 0.99 14.95
CA ALA A 77 -12.87 -0.31 15.42
C ALA A 77 -13.02 -1.30 14.26
N ALA A 78 -13.56 -0.86 13.11
CA ALA A 78 -13.67 -1.68 11.92
C ALA A 78 -12.31 -2.12 11.37
N LEU A 79 -11.34 -1.21 11.27
CA LEU A 79 -9.97 -1.53 10.83
C LEU A 79 -9.27 -2.52 11.77
N ASN A 80 -9.50 -2.42 13.08
CA ASN A 80 -8.97 -3.38 14.04
C ASN A 80 -9.57 -4.79 13.88
N GLU A 81 -10.85 -4.89 13.54
CA GLU A 81 -11.45 -6.19 13.18
C GLU A 81 -10.89 -6.74 11.86
N GLU A 82 -10.59 -5.86 10.90
CA GLU A 82 -9.93 -6.26 9.66
C GLU A 82 -8.53 -6.83 9.89
N PHE A 83 -7.74 -6.24 10.79
CA PHE A 83 -6.44 -6.81 11.19
C PHE A 83 -6.57 -8.21 11.79
N LYS A 84 -7.50 -8.38 12.75
CA LYS A 84 -7.76 -9.70 13.36
C LYS A 84 -8.15 -10.75 12.32
N LYS A 85 -8.99 -10.36 11.35
CA LYS A 85 -9.43 -11.27 10.30
C LYS A 85 -8.29 -11.62 9.34
N ILE A 86 -7.44 -10.66 8.97
CA ILE A 86 -6.26 -10.94 8.15
C ILE A 86 -5.35 -11.97 8.82
N ASP A 87 -5.08 -11.85 10.12
CA ASP A 87 -4.21 -12.79 10.85
C ASP A 87 -4.75 -14.23 10.87
N GLN A 88 -6.02 -14.43 10.56
CA GLN A 88 -6.67 -15.75 10.50
C GLN A 88 -6.66 -16.35 9.08
N ILE A 89 -6.23 -15.61 8.06
CA ILE A 89 -6.19 -16.11 6.68
C ILE A 89 -5.03 -17.10 6.53
N PRO A 90 -5.30 -18.36 6.14
CA PRO A 90 -4.24 -19.35 5.99
C PRO A 90 -3.23 -18.94 4.90
N GLY A 91 -1.93 -18.92 5.25
CA GLY A 91 -0.86 -18.62 4.31
C GLY A 91 -0.63 -17.13 4.05
N VAL A 92 -1.33 -16.23 4.76
CA VAL A 92 -1.15 -14.78 4.61
C VAL A 92 0.28 -14.35 4.97
N GLU A 93 0.95 -15.09 5.87
CA GLU A 93 2.34 -14.87 6.24
C GLU A 93 3.34 -15.10 5.10
N LYS A 94 2.89 -15.63 3.96
CA LYS A 94 3.70 -15.82 2.75
C LYS A 94 3.52 -14.70 1.74
N THR A 95 2.71 -13.68 2.05
CA THR A 95 2.46 -12.56 1.14
C THR A 95 3.23 -11.32 1.61
N SER A 96 3.80 -10.60 0.65
CA SER A 96 4.42 -9.30 0.89
C SER A 96 3.38 -8.25 1.35
N VAL A 97 2.13 -8.37 0.89
CA VAL A 97 1.04 -7.44 1.25
C VAL A 97 0.74 -7.48 2.75
N TYR A 98 0.73 -8.67 3.36
CA TYR A 98 0.57 -8.82 4.81
C TYR A 98 1.57 -7.99 5.61
N TYR A 99 2.84 -8.07 5.24
CA TYR A 99 3.90 -7.33 5.92
C TYR A 99 3.90 -5.83 5.61
N LYS A 100 3.45 -5.41 4.42
CA LYS A 100 3.18 -3.97 4.13
C LYS A 100 2.12 -3.41 5.06
N ILE A 101 1.01 -4.13 5.27
CA ILE A 101 -0.07 -3.71 6.17
C ILE A 101 0.46 -3.48 7.58
N LYS A 102 1.19 -4.46 8.11
CA LYS A 102 1.80 -4.35 9.43
C LYS A 102 2.78 -3.19 9.54
N THR A 103 3.62 -3.00 8.54
CA THR A 103 4.57 -1.89 8.51
C THR A 103 3.85 -0.55 8.67
N VAL A 104 2.79 -0.30 7.88
CA VAL A 104 2.04 0.96 7.94
C VAL A 104 1.35 1.14 9.29
N ASP A 105 0.73 0.09 9.82
CA ASP A 105 0.07 0.10 11.15
C ASP A 105 1.07 0.42 12.27
N LEU A 106 2.23 -0.24 12.26
CA LEU A 106 3.29 -0.05 13.26
C LEU A 106 3.90 1.36 13.19
N LEU A 107 4.13 1.89 11.98
CA LEU A 107 4.55 3.28 11.81
C LEU A 107 3.52 4.26 12.38
N GLY A 108 2.22 4.02 12.14
CA GLY A 108 1.14 4.82 12.72
C GLY A 108 1.08 4.76 14.25
N LYS A 109 1.54 3.67 14.85
CA LYS A 109 1.67 3.49 16.32
C LYS A 109 3.00 3.99 16.88
N GLY A 110 3.96 4.37 16.03
CA GLY A 110 5.30 4.78 16.43
C GLY A 110 6.23 3.63 16.83
N ASP A 111 5.87 2.37 16.52
CA ASP A 111 6.70 1.19 16.78
C ASP A 111 7.65 0.94 15.61
N ILE A 112 8.70 1.76 15.55
CA ILE A 112 9.59 1.87 14.38
C ILE A 112 10.46 0.63 14.21
N ASP A 113 10.90 0.02 15.31
CA ASP A 113 11.77 -1.17 15.25
C ASP A 113 10.98 -2.40 14.77
N ALA A 114 9.74 -2.59 15.25
CA ALA A 114 8.88 -3.63 14.70
C ALA A 114 8.52 -3.36 13.23
N ALA A 115 8.24 -2.10 12.87
CA ALA A 115 7.99 -1.74 11.46
C ALA A 115 9.20 -2.06 10.57
N TYR A 116 10.43 -1.87 11.06
CA TYR A 116 11.65 -2.24 10.35
C TYR A 116 11.77 -3.75 10.12
N GLU A 117 11.43 -4.57 11.11
CA GLU A 117 11.43 -6.03 10.92
C GLU A 117 10.41 -6.47 9.88
N GLU A 118 9.19 -5.95 9.94
CA GLU A 118 8.12 -6.36 9.02
C GLU A 118 8.40 -5.89 7.58
N ILE A 119 8.94 -4.68 7.38
CA ILE A 119 9.25 -4.24 6.01
C ILE A 119 10.36 -5.06 5.37
N ASN A 120 11.35 -5.52 6.14
CA ASN A 120 12.41 -6.38 5.61
C ASN A 120 11.86 -7.75 5.20
N LYS A 121 10.96 -8.36 5.98
CA LYS A 121 10.25 -9.59 5.57
C LYS A 121 9.44 -9.38 4.29
N SER A 122 8.77 -8.23 4.16
CA SER A 122 8.04 -7.87 2.94
C SER A 122 8.94 -7.84 1.70
N ILE A 123 10.14 -7.26 1.84
CA ILE A 123 11.14 -7.16 0.76
C ILE A 123 11.70 -8.53 0.40
N GLU A 124 11.95 -9.40 1.38
CA GLU A 124 12.38 -10.79 1.14
C GLU A 124 11.36 -11.58 0.30
N LEU A 125 10.07 -11.31 0.50
CA LEU A 125 8.98 -11.95 -0.26
C LEU A 125 8.75 -11.30 -1.63
N GLU A 126 8.87 -9.99 -1.75
CA GLU A 126 8.68 -9.25 -2.99
C GLU A 126 9.52 -7.97 -3.04
N MET A 127 10.47 -7.92 -3.97
CA MET A 127 11.16 -6.67 -4.28
C MET A 127 10.23 -5.75 -5.10
N SER A 128 9.70 -4.70 -4.48
CA SER A 128 8.78 -3.76 -5.13
C SER A 128 9.09 -2.31 -4.77
N TRP A 129 8.80 -1.38 -5.69
CA TRP A 129 9.01 0.05 -5.46
C TRP A 129 8.30 0.53 -4.18
N PHE A 130 7.09 0.05 -3.91
CA PHE A 130 6.31 0.44 -2.73
C PHE A 130 6.92 -0.09 -1.43
N ASN A 131 7.53 -1.28 -1.44
CA ASN A 131 8.30 -1.77 -0.29
C ASN A 131 9.47 -0.84 0.04
N TYR A 132 10.17 -0.34 -0.98
CA TYR A 132 11.26 0.61 -0.77
C TYR A 132 10.79 2.01 -0.35
N VAL A 133 9.59 2.44 -0.76
CA VAL A 133 8.96 3.63 -0.18
C VAL A 133 8.75 3.44 1.31
N LEU A 134 8.10 2.34 1.73
CA LEU A 134 7.86 2.07 3.15
C LEU A 134 9.15 1.91 3.95
N LEU A 135 10.19 1.27 3.37
CA LEU A 135 11.50 1.18 4.01
C LEU A 135 12.13 2.58 4.20
N GLY A 136 12.02 3.46 3.21
CA GLY A 136 12.46 4.84 3.36
C GLY A 136 11.72 5.57 4.48
N LYS A 137 10.40 5.35 4.61
CA LYS A 137 9.58 5.91 5.70
C LYS A 137 10.04 5.40 7.08
N VAL A 138 10.36 4.11 7.18
CA VAL A 138 10.93 3.54 8.40
C VAL A 138 12.26 4.22 8.75
N TYR A 139 13.19 4.32 7.79
CA TYR A 139 14.49 4.97 8.04
C TYR A 139 14.35 6.45 8.40
N GLU A 140 13.43 7.19 7.77
CA GLU A 140 13.18 8.58 8.11
C GLU A 140 12.66 8.72 9.55
N MET A 141 11.75 7.85 10.00
CA MET A 141 11.30 7.83 11.41
C MET A 141 12.41 7.44 12.39
N LYS A 142 13.38 6.61 11.98
CA LYS A 142 14.59 6.32 12.79
C LYS A 142 15.58 7.50 12.84
N GLY A 143 15.40 8.53 12.00
CA GLY A 143 16.36 9.61 11.82
C GLY A 143 17.55 9.25 10.92
N GLU A 144 17.49 8.13 10.22
CA GLU A 144 18.54 7.60 9.35
C GLU A 144 18.39 8.15 7.92
N ASN A 145 18.41 9.48 7.78
CA ASN A 145 18.06 10.18 6.52
C ASN A 145 18.84 9.72 5.29
N ARG A 146 20.10 9.31 5.43
CA ARG A 146 20.89 8.78 4.32
C ARG A 146 20.33 7.45 3.81
N LEU A 147 19.95 6.55 4.73
CA LEU A 147 19.37 5.26 4.37
C LEU A 147 17.94 5.43 3.84
N ALA A 148 17.19 6.41 4.38
CA ALA A 148 15.91 6.82 3.81
C ALA A 148 16.07 7.26 2.35
N ALA A 149 17.08 8.09 2.07
CA ALA A 149 17.38 8.56 0.73
C ALA A 149 17.73 7.42 -0.23
N ASP A 150 18.59 6.48 0.20
CA ASP A 150 18.96 5.31 -0.60
C ASP A 150 17.74 4.42 -0.90
N ALA A 151 16.84 4.23 0.08
CA ALA A 151 15.61 3.47 -0.11
C ALA A 151 14.63 4.17 -1.07
N TYR A 152 14.41 5.48 -0.92
CA TYR A 152 13.57 6.26 -1.84
C TYR A 152 14.12 6.30 -3.25
N LEU A 153 15.44 6.44 -3.42
CA LEU A 153 16.09 6.33 -4.72
C LEU A 153 15.89 4.95 -5.33
N THR A 154 15.99 3.89 -4.53
CA THR A 154 15.72 2.52 -4.98
C THR A 154 14.27 2.36 -5.43
N ALA A 155 13.30 2.89 -4.67
CA ALA A 155 11.89 2.90 -5.06
C ALA A 155 11.69 3.59 -6.41
N PHE A 156 12.27 4.78 -6.59
CA PHE A 156 12.18 5.54 -7.83
C PHE A 156 12.84 4.82 -9.01
N ASN A 157 13.99 4.17 -8.81
CA ASN A 157 14.63 3.37 -9.86
C ASN A 157 13.80 2.15 -10.28
N LEU A 158 13.09 1.51 -9.33
CA LEU A 158 12.21 0.39 -9.63
C LEU A 158 10.96 0.81 -10.40
N ARG A 159 10.47 2.03 -10.15
CA ARG A 159 9.34 2.61 -10.89
C ARG A 159 9.46 4.13 -10.94
N PRO A 160 10.08 4.69 -11.98
CA PRO A 160 10.17 6.13 -12.12
C PRO A 160 8.81 6.76 -12.38
N GLY A 161 8.62 8.00 -11.92
CA GLY A 161 7.47 8.84 -12.27
C GLY A 161 6.70 9.39 -11.07
N GLU A 162 5.73 10.26 -11.38
CA GLU A 162 4.97 11.06 -10.40
C GLU A 162 4.31 10.22 -9.32
N ASN A 163 3.73 9.06 -9.66
CA ASN A 163 3.07 8.19 -8.69
C ASN A 163 4.03 7.74 -7.57
N THR A 164 5.24 7.30 -7.92
CA THR A 164 6.23 6.87 -6.93
C THR A 164 6.69 8.05 -6.08
N LEU A 165 6.89 9.21 -6.72
CA LEU A 165 7.28 10.42 -6.02
C LEU A 165 6.19 10.92 -5.06
N TYR A 166 4.93 10.87 -5.46
CA TYR A 166 3.78 11.19 -4.62
C TYR A 166 3.78 10.31 -3.36
N TRP A 167 4.05 9.01 -3.50
CA TRP A 167 4.14 8.08 -2.38
C TRP A 167 5.36 8.34 -1.48
N ILE A 168 6.50 8.73 -2.05
CA ILE A 168 7.67 9.19 -1.28
C ILE A 168 7.29 10.44 -0.47
N GLU A 169 6.62 11.40 -1.08
CA GLU A 169 6.25 12.67 -0.44
C GLU A 169 5.16 12.52 0.62
N ASN A 170 4.12 11.74 0.33
CA ASN A 170 2.85 11.80 1.07
C ASN A 170 2.45 10.48 1.73
N GLY A 171 3.11 9.37 1.41
CA GLY A 171 2.78 8.06 1.96
C GLY A 171 3.07 7.98 3.45
N VAL A 172 2.10 7.52 4.25
CA VAL A 172 2.17 7.35 5.72
C VAL A 172 2.30 8.66 6.50
N PHE A 173 3.29 9.48 6.18
CA PHE A 173 3.51 10.84 6.67
C PHE A 173 4.22 11.68 5.62
N GLN A 174 4.22 13.01 5.79
CA GLN A 174 4.84 13.91 4.82
C GLN A 174 6.38 13.90 4.92
N THR A 175 7.05 13.59 3.82
CA THR A 175 8.51 13.66 3.68
C THR A 175 8.89 14.93 2.92
N SER A 176 9.93 15.61 3.38
CA SER A 176 10.51 16.71 2.62
C SER A 176 11.52 16.17 1.60
N VAL A 177 11.09 15.98 0.34
CA VAL A 177 11.95 15.50 -0.76
C VAL A 177 13.20 16.36 -0.91
N GLN A 178 13.08 17.69 -0.82
CA GLN A 178 14.23 18.59 -0.87
C GLN A 178 15.27 18.32 0.22
N LYS A 179 14.86 17.86 1.40
CA LYS A 179 15.78 17.59 2.52
C LYS A 179 16.35 16.17 2.47
N ILE A 180 15.52 15.18 2.15
CA ILE A 180 15.91 13.77 2.21
C ILE A 180 16.51 13.30 0.89
N VAL A 181 15.91 13.67 -0.24
CA VAL A 181 16.28 13.22 -1.59
C VAL A 181 16.32 14.39 -2.58
N PRO A 182 17.18 15.39 -2.38
CA PRO A 182 17.21 16.61 -3.21
C PRO A 182 17.39 16.33 -4.71
N TYR A 183 18.03 15.21 -5.06
CA TYR A 183 18.27 14.80 -6.44
C TYR A 183 16.98 14.42 -7.19
N LEU A 184 15.90 14.05 -6.50
CA LEU A 184 14.62 13.79 -7.16
C LEU A 184 13.91 15.09 -7.59
N ASN A 185 14.31 16.25 -7.07
CA ASN A 185 13.74 17.53 -7.50
C ASN A 185 14.08 17.91 -8.94
N SER A 186 15.21 17.44 -9.49
CA SER A 186 15.52 17.70 -10.90
C SER A 186 14.54 16.99 -11.84
N PHE A 187 13.99 15.85 -11.41
CA PHE A 187 12.94 15.16 -12.16
C PHE A 187 11.61 15.92 -12.13
N LEU A 188 11.29 16.59 -11.00
CA LEU A 188 10.11 17.46 -10.90
C LEU A 188 10.20 18.74 -11.75
N ALA A 189 11.42 19.15 -12.12
CA ALA A 189 11.67 20.39 -12.83
C ALA A 189 11.65 20.24 -14.36
N GLU A 190 11.59 19.00 -14.87
CA GLU A 190 11.64 18.68 -16.30
C GLU A 190 10.27 18.40 -16.93
N ASP A 191 9.17 18.50 -16.16
CA ASP A 191 7.77 18.40 -16.64
C ASP A 191 7.06 19.76 -16.78
#